data_AF-A0A952RU81-F1
#
_entry.id   AF-A0A952RU81-F1
#
_cell.length_a   1.000
_cell.length_b   1.000
_cell.length_c   1.000
_cell.angle_alpha   90.00
_cell.angle_beta   90.00
_cell.angle_gamma   90.00
#
_symmetry.space_group_name_H-M   'P 1'
#
loop_
_entity.id
_entity.type
_entity.pdbx_description
1 polymer ?
#
loop_
_entity_poly.entity_id
_entity_poly.type
_entity_poly.pdbx_seq_one_letter_code
_entity_poly.pdbx_strand_id
1 'polypeptide(L)'
;MTPVSEPIIKSLDAISLEEALQYLETAEGDELTAAIALAKDRNLLDDHDAGEPDEAEVHHALFMLRRARGLNAPSFDLMRVQLRRLLAAA
;
A
#
# COMPACT_ATOMS: atom_id res chain seq x y z
N MET A 1 8.08 -23.55 3.47
CA MET A 1 8.09 -22.59 2.35
C MET A 1 6.68 -22.05 2.23
N THR A 2 6.43 -20.91 2.86
CA THR A 2 5.28 -20.07 2.49
C THR A 2 5.50 -19.63 1.05
N PRO A 3 4.49 -19.71 0.15
CA PRO A 3 4.64 -19.17 -1.17
C PRO A 3 4.89 -17.66 -1.01
N VAL A 4 6.01 -17.18 -1.54
CA VAL A 4 6.21 -15.75 -1.77
C VAL A 4 5.13 -15.37 -2.77
N SER A 5 4.07 -14.69 -2.31
CA SER A 5 3.08 -14.17 -3.24
C SER A 5 3.78 -13.14 -4.10
N GLU A 6 3.72 -13.33 -5.42
CA GLU A 6 4.30 -12.37 -6.35
C GLU A 6 3.64 -11.01 -6.13
N PRO A 7 4.41 -9.90 -6.18
CA PRO A 7 3.86 -8.57 -6.02
C PRO A 7 2.83 -8.29 -7.12
N ILE A 8 1.72 -7.65 -6.75
CA ILE A 8 0.68 -7.29 -7.73
C ILE A 8 1.20 -6.24 -8.72
N ILE A 9 2.01 -5.29 -8.22
CA ILE A 9 2.66 -4.29 -9.07
C ILE A 9 3.82 -4.85 -9.88
N LYS A 10 3.98 -4.32 -11.09
CA LYS A 10 5.08 -4.70 -11.99
C LYS A 10 6.17 -3.64 -12.16
N SER A 11 5.96 -2.44 -11.60
CA SER A 11 6.87 -1.30 -11.71
C SER A 11 6.77 -0.41 -10.47
N LEU A 12 7.87 0.28 -10.18
CA LEU A 12 7.97 1.26 -9.09
C LEU A 12 7.52 2.67 -9.48
N ASP A 13 7.30 2.96 -10.76
CA ASP A 13 7.07 4.34 -11.24
C ASP A 13 5.62 4.80 -11.01
N ALA A 14 4.67 3.96 -11.40
CA ALA A 14 3.25 4.20 -11.21
C ALA A 14 2.49 2.88 -11.09
N ILE A 15 1.31 2.95 -10.47
CA ILE A 15 0.35 1.84 -10.46
C ILE A 15 -0.79 2.16 -11.43
N SER A 16 -1.25 1.14 -12.14
CA SER A 16 -2.44 1.22 -12.99
C SER A 16 -3.73 1.22 -12.15
N LEU A 17 -4.84 1.61 -12.78
CA LEU A 17 -6.16 1.53 -12.14
C LEU A 17 -6.52 0.07 -11.78
N GLU A 18 -6.17 -0.89 -12.63
CA GLU A 18 -6.45 -2.31 -12.41
C GLU A 18 -5.70 -2.84 -11.17
N GLU A 19 -4.40 -2.57 -11.07
CA GLU A 19 -3.59 -2.93 -9.89
C GLU A 19 -4.15 -2.28 -8.62
N ALA A 20 -4.53 -0.99 -8.68
CA ALA A 20 -5.11 -0.29 -7.54
C ALA A 20 -6.45 -0.90 -7.09
N LEU A 21 -7.29 -1.34 -8.02
CA LEU A 21 -8.55 -2.01 -7.71
C LEU A 21 -8.30 -3.40 -7.10
N GLN A 22 -7.30 -4.13 -7.59
CA GLN A 22 -6.96 -5.44 -7.06
C GLN A 22 -6.46 -5.39 -5.60
N TYR A 23 -5.66 -4.37 -5.23
CA TYR A 23 -5.29 -4.16 -3.82
C TYR A 23 -6.50 -3.87 -2.95
N LEU A 24 -7.45 -3.05 -3.43
CA LEU A 24 -8.66 -2.75 -2.69
C LEU A 24 -9.58 -3.95 -2.54
N GLU A 25 -9.72 -4.77 -3.58
CA GLU A 25 -10.49 -6.02 -3.53
C GLU A 25 -9.89 -6.97 -2.48
N THR A 26 -8.57 -7.14 -2.49
CA THR A 26 -7.85 -7.98 -1.51
C THR A 26 -7.98 -7.45 -0.08
N ALA A 27 -8.07 -6.13 0.08
CA ALA A 27 -8.24 -5.45 1.36
C ALA A 27 -9.71 -5.23 1.77
N GLU A 28 -10.67 -5.85 1.08
CA GLU A 28 -12.12 -5.69 1.34
C GLU A 28 -12.58 -4.22 1.33
N GLY A 29 -11.91 -3.39 0.54
CA GLY A 29 -12.14 -1.95 0.42
C GLY A 29 -11.43 -1.06 1.44
N ASP A 30 -10.65 -1.62 2.38
CA ASP A 30 -9.89 -0.85 3.35
C ASP A 30 -8.65 -0.20 2.68
N GLU A 31 -8.70 1.12 2.48
CA GLU A 31 -7.63 1.85 1.77
C GLU A 31 -6.29 1.79 2.49
N LEU A 32 -6.28 1.73 3.84
CA LEU A 32 -5.04 1.72 4.62
C LEU A 32 -4.36 0.35 4.56
N THR A 33 -5.13 -0.72 4.64
CA THR A 33 -4.66 -2.09 4.49
C THR A 33 -4.14 -2.33 3.07
N ALA A 34 -4.86 -1.84 2.06
CA ALA A 34 -4.40 -1.84 0.66
C ALA A 34 -3.08 -1.07 0.50
N ALA A 35 -2.95 0.10 1.14
CA ALA A 35 -1.72 0.89 1.08
C ALA A 35 -0.53 0.20 1.76
N ILE A 36 -0.74 -0.48 2.89
CA ILE A 36 0.29 -1.28 3.56
C ILE A 36 0.74 -2.43 2.65
N ALA A 37 -0.20 -3.14 2.02
CA ALA A 37 0.12 -4.22 1.09
C ALA A 37 0.91 -3.71 -0.12
N LEU A 38 0.49 -2.61 -0.73
CA LEU A 38 1.21 -1.98 -1.84
C LEU A 38 2.62 -1.52 -1.41
N ALA A 39 2.77 -0.92 -0.23
CA ALA A 39 4.08 -0.50 0.26
C ALA A 39 5.03 -1.70 0.46
N LYS A 40 4.52 -2.84 0.96
CA LYS A 40 5.28 -4.09 1.06
C LYS A 40 5.73 -4.61 -0.29
N ASP A 41 4.82 -4.66 -1.26
CA ASP A 41 5.14 -5.13 -2.62
C ASP A 41 6.17 -4.21 -3.31
N ARG A 42 6.14 -2.91 -3.03
CA ARG A 42 7.15 -1.96 -3.50
C ARG A 42 8.52 -2.22 -2.89
N ASN A 43 8.60 -2.38 -1.57
CA ASN A 43 9.87 -2.64 -0.89
C ASN A 43 10.48 -3.96 -1.39
N LEU A 44 9.64 -4.98 -1.62
CA LEU A 44 10.05 -6.25 -2.23
C LEU A 44 10.61 -6.08 -3.65
N LEU A 45 10.02 -5.19 -4.46
CA LEU A 45 10.42 -4.96 -5.85
C LEU A 45 11.67 -4.05 -5.97
N ASP A 46 11.88 -3.12 -5.04
CA ASP A 46 12.99 -2.15 -5.06
C ASP A 46 14.32 -2.74 -4.56
N ASP A 47 14.31 -3.39 -3.40
CA ASP A 47 15.56 -3.78 -2.71
C ASP A 47 15.62 -5.27 -2.34
N HIS A 48 14.69 -6.10 -2.84
CA HIS A 48 14.55 -7.52 -2.52
C HIS A 48 14.32 -7.85 -1.03
N ASP A 49 14.25 -6.85 -0.15
CA ASP A 49 13.98 -7.02 1.28
C ASP A 49 12.52 -6.69 1.61
N ALA A 50 11.84 -7.63 2.25
CA ALA A 50 10.42 -7.57 2.58
C ALA A 50 10.19 -6.88 3.94
N GLY A 51 10.91 -5.79 4.20
CA GLY A 51 10.80 -5.02 5.44
C GLY A 51 9.38 -4.49 5.66
N GLU A 52 9.00 -4.31 6.93
CA GLU A 52 7.75 -3.62 7.24
C GLU A 52 7.84 -2.16 6.77
N PRO A 53 6.84 -1.67 6.02
CA PRO A 53 6.90 -0.34 5.46
C PRO A 53 6.74 0.72 6.56
N ASP A 54 7.47 1.82 6.42
CA ASP A 54 7.38 2.94 7.35
C ASP A 54 6.16 3.86 7.09
N GLU A 55 5.93 4.84 7.96
CA GLU A 55 4.80 5.77 7.84
C GLU A 55 4.83 6.56 6.50
N ALA A 56 6.02 6.87 5.96
CA ALA A 56 6.16 7.62 4.72
C ALA A 56 5.87 6.75 3.49
N GLU A 57 6.35 5.51 3.50
CA GLU A 57 6.12 4.51 2.46
C GLU A 57 4.63 4.16 2.35
N VAL A 58 3.94 3.96 3.48
CA VAL A 58 2.48 3.73 3.51
C VAL A 58 1.72 4.96 2.98
N HIS A 59 2.16 6.18 3.30
CA HIS A 59 1.52 7.39 2.78
C HIS A 59 1.67 7.50 1.26
N HIS A 60 2.87 7.24 0.76
CA HIS A 60 3.16 7.27 -0.65
C HIS A 60 2.33 6.23 -1.41
N ALA A 61 2.23 5.00 -0.88
CA ALA A 61 1.36 3.96 -1.41
C ALA A 61 -0.11 4.37 -1.44
N LEU A 62 -0.62 4.96 -0.35
CA LEU A 62 -1.99 5.46 -0.29
C LEU A 62 -2.24 6.59 -1.30
N PHE A 63 -1.26 7.47 -1.50
CA PHE A 63 -1.31 8.50 -2.53
C PHE A 63 -1.39 7.89 -3.93
N MET A 64 -0.61 6.86 -4.23
CA MET A 64 -0.65 6.16 -5.53
C MET A 64 -1.99 5.48 -5.78
N LEU A 65 -2.55 4.75 -4.79
CA LEU A 65 -3.88 4.13 -4.87
C LEU A 65 -4.96 5.15 -5.21
N ARG A 66 -4.93 6.31 -4.55
CA ARG A 66 -5.90 7.38 -4.79
C ARG A 66 -5.69 8.05 -6.13
N ARG A 67 -4.44 8.33 -6.51
CA ARG A 67 -4.09 8.95 -7.80
C ARG A 67 -4.54 8.08 -8.98
N ALA A 68 -4.31 6.77 -8.94
CA ALA A 68 -4.75 5.84 -9.98
C ALA A 68 -6.27 5.82 -10.16
N ARG A 69 -7.02 6.11 -9.08
CA ARG A 69 -8.49 6.22 -9.06
C ARG A 69 -9.02 7.64 -9.32
N GLY A 70 -8.14 8.61 -9.62
CA GLY A 70 -8.54 10.01 -9.82
C GLY A 70 -9.01 10.72 -8.54
N LEU A 71 -8.65 10.21 -7.36
CA LEU A 71 -9.00 10.78 -6.06
C LEU A 71 -7.93 11.75 -5.56
N ASN A 72 -8.32 12.62 -4.62
CA ASN A 72 -7.41 13.58 -4.00
C ASN A 72 -6.38 12.89 -3.10
N ALA A 73 -5.21 13.53 -2.97
CA ALA A 73 -4.13 13.07 -2.11
C ALA A 73 -4.62 12.85 -0.66
N PRO A 74 -4.15 11.78 0.02
CA PRO A 74 -4.49 11.52 1.40
C PRO A 74 -3.77 12.49 2.35
N SER A 75 -4.41 12.80 3.48
CA SER A 75 -3.76 13.54 4.57
C SER A 75 -2.76 12.63 5.29
N PHE A 76 -1.52 13.10 5.41
CA PHE A 76 -0.46 12.37 6.14
C PHE A 76 -0.81 12.20 7.62
N ASP A 77 -1.19 13.28 8.31
CA ASP A 77 -1.52 13.25 9.74
C ASP A 77 -2.69 12.33 10.06
N LEU A 78 -3.75 12.38 9.24
CA LEU A 78 -4.91 11.50 9.42
C LEU A 78 -4.52 10.03 9.23
N MET A 79 -3.73 9.74 8.20
CA MET A 79 -3.24 8.38 7.93
C MET A 79 -2.42 7.85 9.10
N ARG A 80 -1.49 8.64 9.64
CA ARG A 80 -0.67 8.24 10.81
C ARG A 80 -1.51 7.87 12.02
N VAL A 81 -2.58 8.62 12.30
CA VAL A 81 -3.49 8.30 13.41
C VAL A 81 -4.19 6.97 13.18
N GLN A 82 -4.65 6.70 11.96
CA GLN A 82 -5.30 5.44 11.60
C GLN A 82 -4.32 4.26 11.68
N LEU A 83 -3.11 4.43 11.15
CA LEU A 83 -2.05 3.41 11.18
C LEU A 83 -1.66 3.03 12.61
N ARG A 84 -1.47 4.02 13.50
CA ARG A 84 -1.19 3.75 14.91
C ARG A 84 -2.32 3.00 15.61
N ARG A 85 -3.58 3.29 15.28
CA ARG A 85 -4.73 2.55 15.83
C ARG A 85 -4.75 1.11 15.34
N LEU A 86 -4.43 0.88 14.07
CA LEU A 86 -4.34 -0.45 13.49
C LEU A 86 -3.23 -1.26 14.17
N LEU A 87 -2.03 -0.69 14.32
CA LEU A 87 -0.89 -1.34 14.99
C LEU A 87 -1.13 -1.60 16.48
N ALA A 88 -1.92 -0.76 17.16
CA ALA A 88 -2.29 -0.98 18.56
C ALA A 88 -3.39 -2.04 18.75
N ALA A 89 -4.10 -2.41 17.67
CA ALA A 89 -5.18 -3.39 17.68
C ALA A 89 -4.75 -4.78 17.16
N ALA A 90 -3.53 -4.91 16.63
CA ALA A 90 -2.90 -6.15 16.18
C ALA A 90 -2.13 -6.83 17.32
#